data_AF-A0A0D3RKE3-F1
#
_entry.id   AF-A0A0D3RKE3-F1
#
_cell.length_a   1.000
_cell.length_b   1.000
_cell.length_c   1.000
_cell.angle_alpha   90.00
_cell.angle_beta   90.00
_cell.angle_gamma   90.00
#
_symmetry.space_group_name_H-M   'P 1'
#
loop_
_entity.id
_entity.type
_entity.pdbx_description
1 polymer ?
#
loop_
_entity_poly.entity_id
_entity_poly.type
_entity_poly.pdbx_seq_one_letter_code
_entity_poly.pdbx_strand_id
1 'polypeptide(L)'
;MVNQLTLLDVIANGTAIRLFRETLVSFDKSSSTRYVMSVRRHNKNGWMVKQMIWPEDKLEQALIEANKTVQQEVQRVSTLLIA
;
A
#
# COMPACT_ATOMS: atom_id res chain seq x y z
N MET A 1 19.94 -3.96 5.72
CA MET A 1 19.47 -2.69 5.13
C MET A 1 18.26 -3.03 4.28
N VAL A 2 17.11 -2.40 4.51
CA VAL A 2 15.92 -2.61 3.67
C VAL A 2 16.04 -1.65 2.49
N ASN A 3 16.22 -2.17 1.28
CA ASN A 3 16.14 -1.36 0.07
C ASN A 3 14.67 -1.27 -0.36
N GLN A 4 14.13 -0.06 -0.52
CA GLN A 4 12.73 0.15 -0.89
C GLN A 4 12.62 0.99 -2.16
N LEU A 5 11.81 0.53 -3.10
CA LEU A 5 11.41 1.25 -4.29
C LEU A 5 9.90 1.48 -4.25
N THR A 6 9.49 2.73 -4.12
CA THR A 6 8.07 3.10 -4.19
C THR A 6 7.56 2.96 -5.62
N LEU A 7 6.47 2.21 -5.78
CA LEU A 7 5.79 1.99 -7.06
C LEU A 7 4.53 2.85 -7.19
N LEU A 8 3.87 3.12 -6.07
CA LEU A 8 2.70 3.98 -5.98
C LEU A 8 2.70 4.68 -4.62
N ASP A 9 2.42 5.98 -4.62
CA ASP A 9 2.18 6.75 -3.40
C ASP A 9 0.99 7.70 -3.64
N VAL A 10 -0.12 7.43 -2.97
CA VAL A 10 -1.36 8.22 -3.06
C VAL A 10 -1.72 8.72 -1.68
N ILE A 11 -1.86 10.04 -1.54
CA ILE A 11 -2.26 10.68 -0.28
C ILE A 11 -3.48 11.55 -0.58
N ALA A 12 -4.62 11.21 0.03
CA ALA A 12 -5.86 11.94 -0.15
C ALA A 12 -6.77 11.78 1.08
N ASN A 13 -7.36 12.89 1.56
CA ASN A 13 -8.46 12.90 2.54
C ASN A 13 -8.20 12.08 3.83
N GLY A 14 -7.01 12.22 4.41
CA GLY A 14 -6.61 11.48 5.61
C GLY A 14 -6.29 10.00 5.35
N THR A 15 -6.24 9.57 4.09
CA THR A 15 -5.82 8.24 3.66
C THR A 15 -4.48 8.32 2.91
N ALA A 16 -3.54 7.47 3.26
CA ALA A 16 -2.30 7.24 2.51
C ALA A 16 -2.26 5.78 2.04
N ILE A 17 -2.14 5.58 0.72
CA ILE A 17 -2.02 4.27 0.08
C ILE A 17 -0.66 4.23 -0.59
N ARG A 18 0.22 3.33 -0.15
CA ARG A 18 1.56 3.20 -0.70
C ARG A 18 1.84 1.76 -1.09
N LEU A 19 2.25 1.53 -2.33
CA LEU A 19 2.79 0.26 -2.80
C LEU A 19 4.30 0.44 -3.02
N PHE A 20 5.10 -0.44 -2.44
CA PHE A 20 6.54 -0.42 -2.63
C PHE A 20 7.10 -1.83 -2.72
N ARG A 21 8.15 -1.99 -3.54
CA ARG A 21 9.00 -3.17 -3.56
C ARG A 21 10.01 -3.01 -2.44
N GLU A 22 10.18 -4.02 -1.60
CA GLU A 22 11.25 -4.05 -0.62
C GLU A 22 12.08 -5.32 -0.75
N THR A 23 13.39 -5.18 -0.58
CA THR A 23 14.31 -6.31 -0.45
C THR A 23 14.73 -6.43 1.01
N LEU A 24 14.32 -7.53 1.63
CA LEU A 24 14.74 -7.92 2.96
C LEU A 24 16.00 -8.76 2.85
N VAL A 25 17.02 -8.40 3.63
CA VAL A 25 18.20 -9.24 3.83
C VAL A 25 18.02 -9.96 5.16
N SER A 26 17.90 -11.29 5.14
CA SER A 26 17.81 -12.10 6.36
C SER A 26 19.18 -12.55 6.86
N PHE A 27 19.24 -12.96 8.12
CA PHE A 27 20.47 -13.38 8.81
C PHE A 27 21.13 -14.61 8.18
N ASP A 28 20.37 -15.43 7.46
CA ASP A 28 20.85 -16.60 6.72
C ASP A 28 21.47 -16.27 5.35
N LYS A 29 21.71 -14.97 5.06
CA LYS A 29 22.23 -14.45 3.79
C LYS A 29 21.32 -14.69 2.58
N SER A 30 20.07 -15.10 2.78
CA SER A 30 19.08 -15.04 1.71
C SER A 30 18.50 -13.63 1.60
N SER A 31 18.29 -13.16 0.38
CA SER A 31 17.56 -11.91 0.13
C SER A 31 16.18 -12.27 -0.40
N SER A 32 15.13 -11.72 0.20
CA SER A 32 13.75 -11.88 -0.27
C SER A 32 13.21 -10.54 -0.73
N THR A 33 12.79 -10.49 -1.98
CA THR A 33 12.07 -9.35 -2.53
C THR A 33 10.57 -9.60 -2.44
N ARG A 34 9.83 -8.58 -2.03
CA ARG A 34 8.37 -8.62 -1.95
C ARG A 34 7.77 -7.25 -2.25
N TYR A 35 6.50 -7.24 -2.60
CA TYR A 35 5.71 -6.02 -2.71
C TYR A 35 4.85 -5.85 -1.48
N VAL A 36 4.85 -4.65 -0.91
CA VAL A 36 4.06 -4.31 0.27
C VAL A 36 3.17 -3.14 -0.10
N MET A 37 1.87 -3.34 0.06
CA MET A 37 0.91 -2.24 0.10
C MET A 37 0.58 -1.90 1.54
N SER A 38 0.71 -0.63 1.90
CA SER A 38 0.25 -0.06 3.16
C SER A 38 -0.87 0.93 2.90
N VAL A 39 -2.01 0.71 3.54
CA VAL A 39 -3.15 1.64 3.55
C VAL A 39 -3.28 2.17 4.96
N ARG A 40 -2.99 3.46 5.14
CA ARG A 40 -3.12 4.17 6.40
C ARG A 40 -4.32 5.10 6.31
N ARG A 41 -5.26 4.99 7.24
CA ARG A 41 -6.45 5.84 7.30
C ARG A 41 -6.54 6.53 8.64
N HIS A 42 -6.79 7.82 8.63
CA HIS A 42 -7.11 8.58 9.82
C HIS A 42 -8.63 8.56 10.05
N ASN A 43 -9.06 8.14 11.24
CA ASN A 43 -10.45 8.23 11.68
C ASN A 43 -10.54 8.95 13.03
N LYS A 44 -11.75 9.07 13.59
CA LYS A 44 -11.98 9.73 14.90
C LYS A 44 -11.24 9.05 16.06
N ASN A 45 -10.81 7.80 15.90
CA ASN A 45 -10.12 6.99 16.91
C ASN A 45 -8.61 6.88 16.63
N GLY A 46 -8.07 7.64 15.67
CA GLY A 46 -6.65 7.68 15.33
C GLY A 46 -6.30 7.04 13.98
N TRP A 47 -5.04 6.64 13.83
CA TRP A 47 -4.52 6.04 12.59
C TRP A 47 -4.73 4.53 12.59
N MET A 48 -5.44 4.02 11.59
CA MET A 48 -5.52 2.60 11.27
C MET A 48 -4.59 2.26 10.12
N VAL A 49 -3.90 1.12 10.20
CA VAL A 49 -3.00 0.64 9.14
C VAL A 49 -3.42 -0.76 8.72
N LYS A 50 -3.63 -0.96 7.42
CA LYS A 50 -3.78 -2.27 6.79
C LYS A 50 -2.59 -2.52 5.87
N GLN A 51 -1.98 -3.70 5.97
CA GLN A 51 -0.91 -4.11 5.08
C GLN A 51 -1.31 -5.36 4.30
N MET A 52 -0.87 -5.43 3.05
CA MET A 52 -0.95 -6.60 2.20
C MET A 52 0.41 -6.81 1.55
N ILE A 53 0.83 -8.07 1.45
CA ILE A 53 2.17 -8.45 1.03
C ILE A 53 2.05 -9.50 -0.07
N TRP A 54 2.83 -9.33 -1.13
CA TRP A 54 2.90 -10.25 -2.26
C TRP A 54 4.35 -10.65 -2.53
N PRO A 55 4.60 -11.90 -2.96
CA PRO A 55 5.92 -12.31 -3.43
C PRO A 55 6.29 -11.61 -4.75
N GLU A 56 7.57 -11.66 -5.12
CA GLU A 56 8.14 -10.93 -6.26
C GLU A 56 7.52 -11.30 -7.63
N ASP A 57 6.99 -12.51 -7.78
CA ASP A 57 6.32 -12.98 -9.00
C ASP A 57 4.87 -12.45 -9.14
N LYS A 58 4.36 -11.72 -8.15
CA LYS A 58 2.96 -11.24 -8.09
C LYS A 58 2.82 -9.72 -8.20
N LEU A 59 3.73 -9.06 -8.92
CA LEU A 59 3.68 -7.61 -9.15
C LEU A 59 2.32 -7.17 -9.73
N GLU A 60 1.83 -7.87 -10.76
CA GLU A 60 0.57 -7.52 -11.41
C GLU A 60 -0.61 -7.56 -10.44
N GLN A 61 -0.68 -8.59 -9.59
CA GLN A 61 -1.73 -8.71 -8.58
C GLN A 61 -1.65 -7.58 -7.55
N ALA A 62 -0.44 -7.23 -7.12
CA ALA A 62 -0.22 -6.11 -6.20
C ALA A 62 -0.67 -4.78 -6.82
N LEU A 63 -0.38 -4.55 -8.10
CA LEU A 63 -0.81 -3.35 -8.83
C LEU A 63 -2.33 -3.29 -9.02
N ILE A 64 -2.97 -4.42 -9.35
CA ILE A 64 -4.43 -4.49 -9.49
C ILE A 64 -5.12 -4.14 -8.17
N GLU A 65 -4.69 -4.74 -7.05
CA GLU A 65 -5.29 -4.47 -5.74
C GLU A 65 -5.01 -3.04 -5.26
N ALA A 66 -3.83 -2.49 -5.56
CA ALA A 66 -3.51 -1.11 -5.27
C ALA A 66 -4.40 -0.13 -6.05
N ASN A 67 -4.55 -0.34 -7.36
CA ASN A 67 -5.43 0.48 -8.18
C ASN A 67 -6.88 0.40 -7.70
N LYS A 68 -7.38 -0.81 -7.41
CA LYS A 68 -8.72 -1.02 -6.84
C LYS A 68 -8.91 -0.28 -5.53
N THR A 69 -7.92 -0.33 -4.64
CA THR A 69 -7.96 0.38 -3.34
C THR A 69 -8.02 1.89 -3.52
N VAL A 70 -7.22 2.43 -4.46
CA VAL A 70 -7.24 3.86 -4.80
C VAL A 70 -8.59 4.26 -5.36
N GLN A 71 -9.15 3.50 -6.30
CA GLN A 71 -10.46 3.79 -6.89
C GLN A 71 -11.59 3.78 -5.84
N GLN A 72 -11.57 2.81 -4.92
CA GLN A 72 -12.52 2.77 -3.81
C GLN A 72 -12.41 3.99 -2.90
N GLU A 73 -11.18 4.45 -2.63
CA GLU A 73 -10.95 5.62 -1.80
C GLU A 73 -11.42 6.91 -2.49
N VAL A 74 -11.11 7.06 -3.78
CA VAL A 74 -11.61 8.18 -4.61
C VAL A 74 -13.13 8.20 -4.61
N GLN A 75 -13.79 7.05 -4.85
CA GLN A 75 -15.24 6.98 -4.85
C GLN A 75 -15.85 7.34 -3.49
N ARG A 76 -15.26 6.85 -2.38
CA ARG A 76 -15.71 7.15 -1.01
C ARG A 76 -15.68 8.64 -0.72
N VAL A 77 -14.60 9.31 -1.14
CA VAL A 77 -14.46 10.77 -0.99
C VAL A 77 -15.49 11.51 -1.82
N SER A 78 -15.69 11.12 -3.08
CA SER A 78 -16.69 11.73 -3.94
C SER A 78 -18.09 11.65 -3.33
N THR A 79 -18.46 10.52 -2.71
CA THR A 79 -19.74 10.39 -2.00
C THR A 79 -19.84 11.29 -0.77
N LEU A 80 -18.75 11.48 -0.02
CA LEU A 80 -18.75 12.38 1.15
C LEU A 80 -18.91 13.85 0.80
N LEU A 81 -18.52 14.26 -0.41
CA LEU A 81 -18.62 15.66 -0.86
C LEU A 81 -20.01 16.02 -1.38
N ILE A 82 -20.86 15.03 -1.65
CA ILE A 82 -22.21 15.22 -2.23
C ILE A 82 -23.31 14.95 -1.18
N ALA A 83 -22.96 14.43 0.00
CA ALA A 83 -23.85 14.17 1.13
C ALA A 83 -23.80 15.30 2.16
#